data_AF-A0A7X8U6C4-F1
#
_entry.id   AF-A0A7X8U6C4-F1
#
_cell.length_a   1.000
_cell.length_b   1.000
_cell.length_c   1.000
_cell.angle_alpha   90.00
_cell.angle_beta   90.00
_cell.angle_gamma   90.00
#
_symmetry.space_group_name_H-M   'P 1'
#
loop_
_entity.id
_entity.type
_entity.pdbx_description
1 polymer ?
#
loop_
_entity_poly.entity_id
_entity_poly.type
_entity_poly.pdbx_seq_one_letter_code
_entity_poly.pdbx_strand_id
1 'polypeptide(L)'
;MTNKKEAIAYCLTYENVYEDYPFRDLNWCVIRHRENNKIFAWIYNKDGHVWINVKCQPEWISFWRGAFESVKPGYHQNKEHWNSIILDGT
;
A
#
# COMPACT_ATOMS: atom_id res chain seq x y z
N MET A 1 -3.83 -3.30 12.97
CA MET A 1 -4.37 -3.61 11.63
C MET A 1 -3.51 -4.71 11.04
N THR A 2 -4.04 -5.92 10.87
CA THR A 2 -3.27 -7.09 10.35
C THR A 2 -4.03 -7.86 9.27
N ASN A 3 -5.26 -7.43 8.95
CA ASN A 3 -6.11 -8.07 7.96
C ASN A 3 -6.26 -7.18 6.71
N LYS A 4 -6.25 -7.81 5.52
CA LYS A 4 -6.45 -7.14 4.23
C LYS A 4 -7.78 -6.35 4.19
N LYS A 5 -8.86 -6.89 4.75
CA LYS A 5 -10.16 -6.22 4.81
C LYS A 5 -10.14 -4.96 5.68
N GLU A 6 -9.41 -4.99 6.80
CA GLU A 6 -9.25 -3.81 7.66
C GLU A 6 -8.45 -2.72 6.96
N ALA A 7 -7.37 -3.10 6.27
CA ALA A 7 -6.56 -2.17 5.47
C ALA A 7 -7.39 -1.51 4.36
N ILE A 8 -8.21 -2.29 3.65
CA ILE A 8 -9.11 -1.75 2.63
C ILE A 8 -10.13 -0.81 3.28
N ALA A 9 -10.80 -1.24 4.35
CA ALA A 9 -11.80 -0.44 5.05
C ALA A 9 -11.23 0.90 5.54
N TYR A 10 -10.00 0.89 6.08
CA TYR A 10 -9.29 2.11 6.48
C TYR A 10 -9.02 3.02 5.27
N CYS A 11 -8.49 2.48 4.16
CA CYS A 11 -8.28 3.29 2.96
C CYS A 11 -9.58 3.86 2.38
N LEU A 12 -10.73 3.22 2.59
CA LEU A 12 -12.04 3.70 2.14
C LEU A 12 -12.63 4.81 3.03
N THR A 13 -12.00 5.16 4.17
CA THR A 13 -12.40 6.33 4.96
C THR A 13 -11.94 7.65 4.35
N TYR A 14 -11.01 7.62 3.38
CA TYR A 14 -10.58 8.81 2.66
C TYR A 14 -11.63 9.26 1.65
N GLU A 15 -11.74 10.57 1.41
CA GLU A 15 -12.74 11.11 0.50
C GLU A 15 -12.46 10.77 -0.97
N ASN A 16 -13.52 10.59 -1.74
CA ASN A 16 -13.47 10.38 -3.20
C ASN A 16 -12.57 9.22 -3.63
N VAL A 17 -12.54 8.12 -2.87
CA VAL A 17 -11.80 6.91 -3.25
C VAL A 17 -12.72 5.73 -3.54
N TYR A 18 -12.17 4.70 -4.17
CA TYR A 18 -12.85 3.43 -4.40
C TYR A 18 -11.86 2.27 -4.48
N GLU A 19 -12.38 1.09 -4.16
CA GLU A 19 -11.70 -0.20 -4.27
C GLU A 19 -11.78 -0.72 -5.71
N ASP A 20 -10.65 -1.22 -6.24
CA ASP A 20 -10.54 -1.75 -7.60
C ASP A 20 -9.64 -2.99 -7.67
N TYR A 21 -9.87 -3.83 -8.68
CA TYR A 21 -9.21 -5.11 -8.92
C TYR A 21 -8.76 -5.22 -10.38
N PRO A 22 -7.77 -4.42 -10.82
CA PRO A 22 -7.39 -4.32 -12.22
C PRO A 22 -6.55 -5.52 -12.71
N PHE A 23 -6.17 -6.43 -11.82
CA PHE A 23 -5.29 -7.56 -12.10
C PHE A 23 -6.07 -8.88 -12.11
N ARG A 24 -5.61 -9.85 -12.90
CA ARG A 24 -6.18 -11.21 -12.89
C ARG A 24 -5.93 -11.94 -11.57
N ASP A 25 -4.83 -11.59 -10.90
CA ASP A 25 -4.50 -12.12 -9.58
C ASP A 25 -5.33 -11.40 -8.51
N LEU A 26 -6.29 -12.13 -7.93
CA LEU A 26 -7.20 -11.64 -6.88
C LEU A 26 -6.48 -11.33 -5.56
N ASN A 27 -5.21 -11.72 -5.40
CA ASN A 27 -4.40 -11.31 -4.28
C ASN A 27 -4.24 -9.78 -4.21
N TRP A 28 -4.31 -9.08 -5.35
CA TRP A 28 -4.10 -7.64 -5.41
C TRP A 28 -5.42 -6.87 -5.36
N CYS A 29 -5.50 -5.95 -4.42
CA CYS A 29 -6.51 -4.90 -4.38
C CYS A 29 -5.80 -3.55 -4.53
N VAL A 30 -6.39 -2.59 -5.23
CA VAL A 30 -5.88 -1.22 -5.30
C VAL A 30 -6.95 -0.23 -4.88
N ILE A 31 -6.54 0.84 -4.22
CA ILE A 31 -7.43 1.95 -3.87
C ILE A 31 -7.07 3.16 -4.72
N ARG A 32 -8.08 3.72 -5.40
CA ARG A 32 -7.93 4.81 -6.36
C ARG A 32 -8.74 6.02 -5.98
N HIS A 33 -8.26 7.19 -6.40
CA HIS A 33 -9.09 8.40 -6.40
C HIS A 33 -10.06 8.38 -7.58
N ARG A 34 -11.33 8.74 -7.34
CA ARG A 34 -12.39 8.80 -8.35
C ARG A 34 -12.15 9.90 -9.39
N GLU A 35 -11.52 11.00 -9.00
CA GLU A 35 -11.33 12.17 -9.85
C GLU A 35 -10.34 11.94 -11.00
N ASN A 36 -9.33 11.10 -10.78
CA ASN A 36 -8.23 10.92 -11.73
C ASN A 36 -7.82 9.45 -11.94
N ASN A 37 -8.51 8.50 -11.32
CA ASN A 37 -8.26 7.05 -11.37
C ASN A 37 -6.85 6.63 -10.92
N LYS A 38 -6.08 7.51 -10.28
CA LYS A 38 -4.73 7.20 -9.79
C LYS A 38 -4.82 6.37 -8.53
N ILE A 39 -3.99 5.33 -8.47
CA ILE A 39 -3.85 4.46 -7.30
C ILE A 39 -2.96 5.16 -6.27
N PHE A 40 -3.35 5.12 -5.00
CA PHE A 40 -2.51 5.54 -3.88
C PHE A 40 -2.10 4.39 -2.95
N ALA A 41 -2.84 3.27 -2.95
CA ALA A 41 -2.53 2.09 -2.17
C ALA A 41 -2.70 0.79 -2.99
N TRP A 42 -1.72 -0.12 -2.90
CA TRP A 42 -1.83 -1.51 -3.35
C TRP A 42 -1.80 -2.40 -2.13
N ILE A 43 -2.83 -3.22 -1.94
CA ILE A 43 -3.00 -4.06 -0.75
C ILE A 43 -3.05 -5.52 -1.18
N TYR A 44 -2.13 -6.33 -0.66
CA TYR A 44 -1.95 -7.73 -1.07
C TYR A 44 -1.34 -8.57 0.05
N ASN A 45 -1.50 -9.89 -0.01
CA ASN A 45 -0.84 -10.81 0.92
C ASN A 45 0.50 -11.26 0.34
N LYS A 46 1.53 -11.30 1.17
CA LYS A 46 2.87 -11.82 0.85
C LYS A 46 3.56 -12.28 2.12
N ASP A 47 4.23 -13.44 2.05
CA ASP A 47 5.01 -14.03 3.16
C ASP A 47 4.23 -14.08 4.49
N GLY A 48 2.96 -14.51 4.43
CA GLY A 48 2.09 -14.63 5.61
C GLY A 48 1.53 -13.32 6.17
N HIS A 49 1.86 -12.17 5.57
CA HIS A 49 1.43 -10.85 6.04
C HIS A 49 0.67 -10.07 4.97
N VAL A 50 -0.07 -9.05 5.40
CA VAL A 50 -0.63 -8.04 4.50
C VAL A 50 0.43 -6.98 4.24
N TRP A 51 0.62 -6.64 2.97
CA TRP A 51 1.55 -5.62 2.53
C TRP A 51 0.76 -4.49 1.87
N ILE A 52 1.20 -3.25 2.10
CA ILE A 52 0.65 -2.07 1.45
C ILE A 52 1.76 -1.30 0.74
N ASN A 53 1.65 -1.12 -0.56
CA ASN A 53 2.50 -0.14 -1.26
C ASN A 53 1.87 1.24 -1.21
N VAL A 54 2.64 2.22 -0.74
CA VAL A 54 2.23 3.63 -0.70
C VAL A 54 3.29 4.52 -1.34
N LYS A 55 2.84 5.60 -1.97
CA LYS A 55 3.72 6.60 -2.55
C LYS A 55 4.32 7.46 -1.44
N CYS A 56 5.58 7.79 -1.56
CA CYS A 56 6.30 8.64 -0.63
C CYS A 56 7.13 9.65 -1.43
N GLN A 57 7.31 10.85 -0.89
CA GLN A 57 8.21 11.81 -1.53
C GLN A 57 9.66 11.31 -1.41
N PRO A 58 10.50 11.47 -2.45
CA PRO A 58 11.86 10.92 -2.48
C PRO A 58 12.71 11.29 -1.26
N GLU A 59 12.56 12.51 -0.75
CA GLU A 59 13.27 13.02 0.42
C GLU A 59 12.97 12.24 1.72
N TRP A 60 11.80 11.60 1.80
CA TRP A 60 11.35 10.86 2.99
C TRP A 60 11.52 9.34 2.84
N ILE A 61 11.77 8.82 1.63
CA ILE A 61 11.84 7.38 1.37
C ILE A 61 12.82 6.67 2.30
N SER A 62 14.04 7.17 2.43
CA SER A 62 15.09 6.56 3.24
C SER A 62 14.81 6.70 4.74
N PHE A 63 14.20 7.82 5.15
CA PHE A 63 13.84 8.06 6.54
C PHE A 63 12.87 6.98 7.04
N TRP A 64 11.76 6.75 6.33
CA TRP A 64 10.75 5.77 6.76
C TRP A 64 11.31 4.34 6.82
N ARG A 65 12.16 3.97 5.86
CA ARG A 65 12.81 2.65 5.84
C ARG A 65 13.81 2.46 6.99
N GLY A 66 14.43 3.54 7.46
CA GLY A 66 15.34 3.51 8.60
C GLY A 66 14.62 3.57 9.95
N ALA A 67 13.46 4.24 10.00
CA ALA A 67 12.69 4.41 11.23
C ALA A 67 11.86 3.17 11.60
N PHE A 68 11.44 2.37 10.61
CA PHE A 68 10.55 1.22 10.83
C PHE A 68 11.05 0.00 10.07
N GLU A 69 11.30 -1.11 10.77
CA GLU A 69 11.73 -2.36 10.14
C GLU A 69 10.67 -2.90 9.18
N SER A 70 9.38 -2.66 9.45
CA SER A 70 8.25 -3.06 8.62
C SER A 70 8.15 -2.27 7.31
N VAL A 71 8.95 -1.21 7.11
CA VAL A 71 8.96 -0.41 5.89
C VAL A 71 10.10 -0.84 4.96
N LYS A 72 9.75 -1.45 3.83
CA LYS A 72 10.68 -1.99 2.83
C LYS A 72 10.62 -1.19 1.51
N PRO A 73 11.61 -1.34 0.61
CA PRO A 73 11.54 -0.78 -0.73
C PRO A 73 10.31 -1.29 -1.50
N GLY A 74 9.62 -0.40 -2.23
CA GLY A 74 8.36 -0.71 -2.90
C GLY A 74 8.42 -1.94 -3.82
N TYR A 75 7.73 -3.02 -3.45
CA TYR A 75 7.65 -4.26 -4.21
C TYR A 75 6.85 -4.07 -5.50
N HIS A 76 7.41 -4.51 -6.64
CA HIS A 76 6.88 -4.24 -8.00
C HIS A 76 6.67 -2.75 -8.37
N GLN A 77 7.16 -1.81 -7.54
CA GLN A 77 7.04 -0.37 -7.76
C GLN A 77 8.42 0.30 -7.94
N ASN A 78 8.44 1.59 -8.32
CA ASN A 78 9.67 2.37 -8.35
C ASN A 78 10.14 2.68 -6.91
N LYS A 79 11.34 2.19 -6.54
CA LYS A 79 11.86 2.31 -5.16
C LYS A 79 12.31 3.72 -4.78
N GLU A 80 12.37 4.66 -5.72
CA GLU A 80 12.61 6.09 -5.45
C GLU A 80 11.34 6.82 -4.99
N HIS A 81 10.16 6.23 -5.21
CA HIS A 81 8.87 6.86 -4.95
C HIS A 81 7.91 6.02 -4.12
N TRP A 82 8.23 4.75 -3.87
CA TRP A 82 7.33 3.81 -3.24
C TRP A 82 8.00 3.06 -2.10
N ASN A 83 7.24 2.90 -1.02
CA ASN A 83 7.54 2.00 0.08
C ASN A 83 6.50 0.88 0.11
N SER A 84 6.91 -0.27 0.62
CA SER A 84 6.03 -1.36 1.02
C SER A 84 6.00 -1.43 2.54
N ILE A 85 4.82 -1.36 3.13
CA ILE A 85 4.61 -1.45 4.57
C ILE A 85 4.06 -2.85 4.87
N ILE A 86 4.73 -3.58 5.75
CA ILE A 86 4.30 -4.90 6.23
C ILE A 86 3.40 -4.68 7.45
N LEU A 87 2.19 -5.21 7.44
CA LEU A 87 1.26 -5.15 8.58
C LEU A 87 1.47 -6.37 9.49
N ASP A 88 2.54 -6.33 10.27
CA ASP A 88 2.92 -7.40 11.21
C ASP A 88 2.48 -7.12 12.66
N GLY A 89 1.89 -5.95 12.91
CA GLY A 89 1.40 -5.54 14.24
C GLY A 89 2.40 -4.75 15.07
N THR A 90 3.55 -4.37 14.48
CA THR A 90 4.53 -3.44 15.07
C THR A 90 4.28 -1.98 14.73
#